data_AF-A0A843BWR3-F1
#
_entry.id   AF-A0A843BWR3-F1
#
_cell.length_a   1.000
_cell.length_b   1.000
_cell.length_c   1.000
_cell.angle_alpha   90.00
_cell.angle_beta   90.00
_cell.angle_gamma   90.00
#
_symmetry.space_group_name_H-M   'P 1'
#
loop_
_entity.id
_entity.type
_entity.pdbx_description
1 polymer ?
#
loop_
_entity_poly.entity_id
_entity_poly.type
_entity_poly.pdbx_seq_one_letter_code
_entity_poly.pdbx_strand_id
1 'polypeptide(L)'
;MMKPSVSVESPATNTPRKGRGFSKDELATIKWSVKQAREAGLIVDIRRRTKHKENIATLKVIKEDYVKVLAEKEKELLKARKDGAKARKEALKRKQIEDKELSEREIEIEEERKRVQEEIAKKEAAELEAESEAEELTEDEIAELDSLEEEVAPEETPEEALEKVEEDLAAALGITDEEKPEEEAAPEGTKRAVKRVRKKPTTTTKGAADKADKKE
;
A
#
# COMPACT_ATOMS: atom_id res chain seq x y z
N MET A 1 29.27 16.05 16.79
CA MET A 1 30.48 15.29 17.16
C MET A 1 31.41 16.22 17.89
N MET A 2 31.93 15.81 19.05
CA MET A 2 32.96 16.55 19.76
C MET A 2 34.16 16.70 18.82
N LYS A 3 34.58 17.94 18.54
CA LYS A 3 35.82 18.19 17.79
C LYS A 3 36.94 18.13 18.83
N PRO A 4 37.74 17.07 18.90
CA PRO A 4 38.84 17.05 19.86
C PRO A 4 39.79 18.21 19.53
N SER A 5 39.98 19.13 20.47
CA SER A 5 40.92 20.24 20.31
C SER A 5 42.33 19.69 20.54
N VAL A 6 42.90 19.06 19.51
CA VAL A 6 44.22 18.45 19.65
C VAL A 6 45.31 19.46 19.32
N SER A 7 46.20 19.69 20.28
CA SER A 7 47.46 20.40 20.06
C SER A 7 48.44 19.46 19.36
N VAL A 8 49.08 19.94 18.31
CA VAL A 8 50.02 19.14 17.51
C VAL A 8 51.38 19.82 17.55
N GLU A 9 52.43 19.05 17.80
CA GLU A 9 53.79 19.60 17.80
C GLU A 9 54.20 20.08 16.41
N SER A 10 54.90 21.21 16.38
CA SER A 10 55.39 21.84 15.16
C SER A 10 56.77 21.30 14.77
N PRO A 11 57.01 20.97 13.49
CA PRO A 11 58.30 20.41 13.07
C PRO A 11 59.50 21.33 13.25
N ALA A 12 59.29 22.64 13.15
CA ALA A 12 60.36 23.63 13.14
C ALA A 12 60.75 24.10 14.54
N THR A 13 59.80 24.15 15.47
CA THR A 13 60.01 24.73 16.80
C THR A 13 59.75 23.76 17.95
N ASN A 14 59.30 22.52 17.67
CA ASN A 14 58.80 21.55 18.67
C ASN A 14 57.81 22.13 19.68
N THR A 15 57.26 23.31 19.41
CA THR A 15 56.24 23.90 20.25
C THR A 15 54.88 23.31 19.85
N PRO A 16 54.04 22.94 20.83
CA PRO A 16 52.67 22.50 20.58
C PRO A 16 51.87 23.67 20.02
N ARG A 17 51.30 23.51 18.83
CA ARG A 17 50.43 24.51 18.20
C ARG A 17 49.03 23.93 18.00
N LYS A 18 48.01 24.67 18.43
CA LYS A 18 46.62 24.36 18.13
C LYS A 18 46.36 24.70 16.66
N GLY A 19 45.99 23.72 15.84
CA GLY A 19 45.31 23.99 14.57
C GLY A 19 46.00 23.65 13.25
N ARG A 20 47.24 23.11 13.22
CA ARG A 20 47.81 22.67 11.92
C ARG A 20 47.29 21.29 11.48
N GLY A 21 47.02 20.39 12.44
CA GLY A 21 46.50 19.05 12.18
C GLY A 21 47.58 17.97 12.02
N PHE A 22 47.15 16.72 12.03
CA PHE A 22 48.03 15.54 11.93
C PHE A 22 48.56 15.33 10.52
N SER A 23 49.78 14.83 10.42
CA SER A 23 50.44 14.48 9.16
C SER A 23 49.83 13.19 8.57
N LYS A 24 49.84 13.06 7.24
CA LYS A 24 49.44 11.81 6.56
C LYS A 24 50.29 10.61 7.05
N ASP A 25 51.56 10.86 7.32
CA ASP A 25 52.53 9.87 7.72
C ASP A 25 52.35 9.39 9.17
N GLU A 26 51.85 10.26 10.05
CA GLU A 26 51.47 9.91 11.43
C GLU A 26 50.24 9.01 11.43
N LEU A 27 49.23 9.34 10.61
CA LEU A 27 48.03 8.51 10.41
C LEU A 27 48.36 7.15 9.77
N ALA A 28 49.30 7.12 8.82
CA ALA A 28 49.75 5.88 8.19
C ALA A 28 50.38 4.91 9.21
N THR A 29 51.12 5.45 10.19
CA THR A 29 51.78 4.65 11.24
C THR A 29 50.78 3.87 12.10
N ILE A 30 49.60 4.44 12.33
CA ILE A 30 48.51 3.79 13.09
C ILE A 30 47.46 3.11 12.21
N LYS A 31 47.73 2.96 10.91
CA LYS A 31 46.81 2.42 9.90
C LYS A 31 45.44 3.10 9.94
N TRP A 32 45.42 4.43 10.03
CA TRP A 32 44.18 5.21 10.03
C TRP A 32 44.07 5.99 8.72
N SER A 33 42.93 5.86 8.03
CA SER A 33 42.69 6.60 6.78
C SER A 33 42.43 8.08 7.07
N VAL A 34 42.87 8.96 6.17
CA VAL A 34 42.58 10.40 6.21
C VAL A 34 41.07 10.65 6.26
N LYS A 35 40.28 9.85 5.54
CA LYS A 35 38.82 9.97 5.53
C LYS A 35 38.23 9.64 6.91
N GLN A 36 38.64 8.53 7.50
CA GLN A 36 38.17 8.10 8.82
C GLN A 36 38.58 9.10 9.92
N ALA A 37 39.80 9.65 9.84
CA ALA A 37 40.26 10.67 10.78
C ALA A 37 39.40 11.96 10.68
N ARG A 38 39.06 12.39 9.46
CA ARG A 38 38.16 13.54 9.24
C ARG A 38 36.73 13.27 9.71
N GLU A 39 36.22 12.06 9.51
CA GLU A 39 34.92 11.61 10.05
C GLU A 39 34.93 11.60 11.58
N ALA A 40 36.06 11.29 12.21
CA ALA A 40 36.27 11.42 13.65
C ALA A 40 36.45 12.89 14.12
N GLY A 41 36.41 13.86 13.21
CA GLY A 41 36.54 15.29 13.52
C GLY A 41 37.97 15.79 13.67
N LEU A 42 38.98 15.02 13.25
CA LEU A 42 40.39 15.43 13.29
C LEU A 42 40.77 16.28 12.07
N ILE A 43 41.61 17.29 12.32
CA ILE A 43 42.24 18.09 11.27
C ILE A 43 43.47 17.33 10.77
N VAL A 44 43.59 17.19 9.44
CA VAL A 44 44.69 16.47 8.79
C VAL A 44 45.39 17.40 7.79
N ASP A 45 46.69 17.62 7.97
CA ASP A 45 47.56 18.36 7.05
C ASP A 45 48.24 17.38 6.08
N ILE A 46 47.67 17.27 4.88
CA ILE A 46 48.16 16.36 3.82
C ILE A 46 49.53 16.81 3.29
N ARG A 47 49.88 18.09 3.44
CA ARG A 47 51.15 18.65 2.95
C ARG A 47 52.32 18.30 3.87
N ARG A 48 52.03 18.00 5.15
CA ARG A 48 53.04 17.63 6.13
C ARG A 48 53.43 16.16 5.96
N ARG A 49 54.74 15.89 5.99
CA ARG A 49 55.34 14.55 5.91
C ARG A 49 56.12 14.16 7.17
N THR A 50 56.09 14.99 8.22
CA THR A 50 56.83 14.71 9.45
C THR A 50 56.09 13.70 10.32
N LYS A 51 56.86 13.02 11.18
CA LYS A 51 56.38 12.02 12.12
C LYS A 51 56.88 12.37 13.51
N HIS A 52 55.97 12.68 14.44
CA HIS A 52 56.30 12.91 15.84
C HIS A 52 55.71 11.78 16.71
N LYS A 53 56.52 11.24 17.62
CA LYS A 53 56.11 10.11 18.47
C LYS A 53 54.95 10.49 19.41
N GLU A 54 54.94 11.72 19.91
CA GLU A 54 53.89 12.24 20.80
C GLU A 54 52.53 12.36 20.10
N ASN A 55 52.54 12.89 18.86
CA ASN A 55 51.36 12.93 18.01
C ASN A 55 50.83 11.52 17.69
N ILE A 56 51.71 10.53 17.51
CA ILE A 56 51.30 9.14 17.29
C ILE A 56 50.66 8.55 18.55
N ALA A 57 51.19 8.85 19.75
CA ALA A 57 50.61 8.39 21.01
C ALA A 57 49.20 8.97 21.24
N THR A 58 49.03 10.27 21.01
CA THR A 58 47.71 10.93 21.12
C THR A 58 46.70 10.36 20.12
N LEU A 59 47.12 10.10 18.88
CA LEU A 59 46.25 9.47 17.87
C LEU A 59 45.78 8.06 18.25
N LYS A 60 46.59 7.28 18.99
CA LYS A 60 46.17 5.94 19.45
C LYS A 60 45.01 6.03 20.43
N VAL A 61 45.11 6.91 21.42
CA VAL A 61 44.05 7.14 22.42
C VAL A 61 42.76 7.58 21.73
N ILE A 62 42.86 8.57 20.83
CA ILE A 62 41.69 9.08 20.10
C ILE A 62 41.06 7.97 19.24
N LYS A 63 41.86 7.11 18.62
CA LYS A 63 41.36 5.99 17.81
C LYS A 63 40.58 4.99 18.66
N GLU A 64 41.07 4.66 19.86
CA GLU A 64 40.37 3.77 20.79
C GLU A 64 39.03 4.35 21.23
N ASP A 65 39.01 5.62 21.62
CA ASP A 65 37.77 6.30 22.02
C ASP A 65 36.77 6.39 20.87
N TYR A 66 37.25 6.64 19.66
CA TYR A 66 36.41 6.64 18.46
C TYR A 66 35.75 5.26 18.22
N VAL A 67 36.50 4.17 18.39
CA VAL A 67 35.94 2.81 18.25
C VAL A 67 34.88 2.53 19.30
N LYS A 68 35.09 2.97 20.56
CA LYS A 68 34.07 2.83 21.63
C LYS A 68 32.79 3.57 21.27
N VAL A 69 32.90 4.83 20.82
CA VAL A 69 31.75 5.64 20.40
C VAL A 69 31.01 5.00 19.21
N LEU A 70 31.72 4.42 18.25
CA LEU A 70 31.09 3.70 17.15
C LEU A 70 30.33 2.46 17.64
N ALA A 71 30.93 1.67 18.54
CA ALA A 71 30.29 0.49 19.10
C ALA A 71 29.03 0.84 19.92
N GLU A 72 29.04 1.95 20.65
CA GLU A 72 27.86 2.44 21.37
C GLU A 72 26.74 2.85 20.41
N LYS A 73 27.06 3.61 19.37
CA LYS A 73 26.09 3.99 18.34
C LYS A 73 25.49 2.77 17.63
N GLU A 74 26.30 1.76 17.33
CA GLU A 74 25.80 0.52 16.73
C GLU A 74 24.85 -0.23 17.67
N LYS A 75 25.16 -0.28 18.97
CA LYS A 75 24.26 -0.85 19.99
C LYS A 75 22.95 -0.08 20.08
N GLU A 76 22.98 1.25 20.05
CA GLU A 76 21.78 2.09 20.03
C GLU A 76 20.93 1.85 18.79
N LEU A 77 21.54 1.80 17.61
CA LEU A 77 20.84 1.48 16.36
C LEU A 77 20.22 0.08 16.39
N LEU A 78 20.91 -0.90 16.97
CA LEU A 78 20.38 -2.25 17.15
C LEU A 78 19.19 -2.28 18.12
N LYS A 79 19.25 -1.53 19.23
CA LYS A 79 18.11 -1.37 20.15
C LYS A 79 16.92 -0.74 19.44
N ALA A 80 17.12 0.39 18.76
CA ALA A 80 16.07 1.05 17.98
C ALA A 80 15.45 0.14 16.91
N ARG A 81 16.26 -0.69 16.24
CA ARG A 81 15.75 -1.70 15.28
C ARG A 81 14.90 -2.78 15.96
N LYS A 82 15.32 -3.28 17.13
CA LYS A 82 14.56 -4.28 17.90
C LYS A 82 13.24 -3.70 18.40
N ASP A 83 13.25 -2.47 18.91
CA ASP A 83 12.06 -1.80 19.40
C ASP A 83 11.09 -1.47 18.26
N GLY A 84 11.61 -0.99 17.12
CA GLY A 84 10.84 -0.82 15.90
C GLY A 84 10.22 -2.12 15.38
N ALA A 85 10.94 -3.26 15.47
CA ALA A 85 10.41 -4.56 15.08
C ALA A 85 9.30 -5.05 16.03
N LYS A 86 9.45 -4.84 17.34
CA LYS A 86 8.41 -5.13 18.34
C LYS A 86 7.15 -4.30 18.08
N ALA A 87 7.30 -3.00 17.87
CA ALA A 87 6.20 -2.09 17.57
C ALA A 87 5.45 -2.50 16.30
N ARG A 88 6.17 -2.90 15.23
CA ARG A 88 5.54 -3.42 14.00
C ARG A 88 4.77 -4.71 14.24
N LYS A 89 5.30 -5.62 15.05
CA LYS A 89 4.62 -6.88 15.39
C LYS A 89 3.35 -6.63 16.19
N GLU A 90 3.39 -5.68 17.12
CA GLU A 90 2.22 -5.28 17.90
C GLU A 90 1.16 -4.61 17.03
N ALA A 91 1.55 -3.68 16.16
CA ALA A 91 0.64 -3.04 15.22
C ALA A 91 -0.03 -4.06 14.28
N LEU A 92 0.72 -5.07 13.81
CA LEU A 92 0.15 -6.14 12.99
C LEU A 92 -0.88 -6.97 13.77
N LYS A 93 -0.61 -7.28 15.05
CA LYS A 93 -1.58 -7.99 15.90
C LYS A 93 -2.85 -7.18 16.13
N ARG A 94 -2.74 -5.86 16.36
CA ARG A 94 -3.90 -4.98 16.52
C ARG A 94 -4.75 -4.96 15.26
N LYS A 95 -4.13 -4.81 14.08
CA LYS A 95 -4.83 -4.91 12.80
C LYS A 95 -5.55 -6.25 12.62
N GLN A 96 -4.92 -7.36 12.97
CA GLN A 96 -5.57 -8.67 12.90
C GLN A 96 -6.76 -8.82 13.85
N ILE A 97 -6.79 -8.09 14.97
CA ILE A 97 -7.95 -8.05 15.87
C ILE A 97 -9.03 -7.17 15.26
N GLU A 98 -8.69 -5.97 14.80
CA GLU A 98 -9.61 -5.05 14.11
C GLU A 98 -10.27 -5.70 12.88
N ASP A 99 -9.48 -6.38 12.04
CA ASP A 99 -9.99 -7.07 10.84
C ASP A 99 -10.96 -8.20 11.22
N LYS A 100 -10.74 -8.88 12.36
CA LYS A 100 -11.67 -9.90 12.87
C LYS A 100 -12.95 -9.30 13.40
N GLU A 101 -12.86 -8.24 14.21
CA GLU A 101 -14.03 -7.53 14.73
C GLU A 101 -14.88 -6.94 13.60
N LEU A 102 -14.25 -6.44 12.53
CA LEU A 102 -14.95 -5.99 11.33
C LEU A 102 -15.66 -7.14 10.64
N SER A 103 -15.01 -8.30 10.47
CA SER A 103 -15.65 -9.47 9.85
C SER A 103 -16.83 -10.00 10.67
N GLU A 104 -16.74 -9.98 12.00
CA GLU A 104 -17.84 -10.40 12.88
C GLU A 104 -19.03 -9.43 12.77
N ARG A 105 -18.78 -8.13 12.69
CA ARG A 105 -19.83 -7.12 12.46
C ARG A 105 -20.47 -7.22 11.08
N GLU A 106 -19.70 -7.53 10.05
CA GLU A 106 -20.23 -7.74 8.70
C GLU A 106 -21.23 -8.90 8.68
N ILE A 107 -20.90 -10.00 9.35
CA ILE A 107 -21.80 -11.16 9.50
C ILE A 107 -23.08 -10.75 10.23
N GLU A 108 -22.97 -10.02 11.34
CA GLU A 108 -24.14 -9.54 12.10
C GLU A 108 -25.06 -8.66 11.24
N ILE A 109 -24.49 -7.73 10.47
CA ILE A 109 -25.25 -6.86 9.55
C ILE A 109 -25.94 -7.68 8.45
N GLU A 110 -25.28 -8.70 7.90
CA GLU A 110 -25.87 -9.59 6.90
C GLU A 110 -27.04 -10.41 7.49
N GLU A 111 -26.90 -10.91 8.71
CA GLU A 111 -27.98 -11.61 9.41
C GLU A 111 -29.18 -10.68 9.69
N GLU A 112 -28.93 -9.45 10.15
CA GLU A 112 -30.00 -8.45 10.35
C GLU A 112 -30.71 -8.10 9.04
N ARG A 113 -29.96 -7.88 7.96
CA ARG A 113 -30.53 -7.64 6.62
C ARG A 113 -31.43 -8.78 6.18
N LYS A 114 -31.01 -10.03 6.42
CA LYS A 114 -31.81 -11.21 6.08
C LYS A 114 -33.10 -11.27 6.89
N ARG A 115 -33.06 -10.99 8.20
CA ARG A 115 -34.28 -10.92 9.05
C ARG A 115 -35.24 -9.84 8.56
N VAL A 116 -34.74 -8.65 8.22
CA VAL A 116 -35.56 -7.56 7.69
C VAL A 116 -36.20 -7.94 6.35
N GLN A 117 -35.46 -8.62 5.45
CA GLN A 117 -36.02 -9.11 4.19
C GLN A 117 -37.13 -10.15 4.42
N GLU A 118 -36.95 -11.08 5.36
CA GLU A 118 -37.98 -12.05 5.74
C GLU A 118 -39.23 -11.37 6.33
N GLU A 119 -39.07 -10.32 7.14
CA GLU A 119 -40.20 -9.53 7.65
C GLU A 119 -40.94 -8.76 6.55
N ILE A 120 -40.21 -8.19 5.59
CA ILE A 120 -40.81 -7.51 4.42
C ILE A 120 -41.59 -8.51 3.59
N ALA A 121 -40.98 -9.64 3.22
CA ALA A 121 -41.65 -10.69 2.44
C ALA A 121 -42.90 -11.24 3.14
N LYS A 122 -42.86 -11.37 4.47
CA LYS A 122 -44.03 -11.80 5.26
C LYS A 122 -45.15 -10.76 5.24
N LYS A 123 -44.83 -9.46 5.28
CA LYS A 123 -45.82 -8.38 5.20
C LYS A 123 -46.45 -8.30 3.82
N GLU A 124 -45.62 -8.36 2.77
CA GLU A 124 -46.08 -8.36 1.37
C GLU A 124 -46.99 -9.56 1.09
N ALA A 125 -46.63 -10.76 1.58
CA ALA A 125 -47.49 -11.94 1.43
C ALA A 125 -48.85 -11.78 2.15
N ALA A 126 -48.85 -11.20 3.36
CA ALA A 126 -50.10 -10.95 4.09
C ALA A 126 -50.96 -9.85 3.46
N GLU A 127 -50.33 -8.86 2.82
CA GLU A 127 -51.01 -7.81 2.06
C GLU A 127 -51.66 -8.39 0.80
N LEU A 128 -50.94 -9.21 0.03
CA LEU A 128 -51.50 -9.93 -1.13
C LEU A 128 -52.64 -10.89 -0.74
N GLU A 129 -52.51 -11.58 0.40
CA GLU A 129 -53.59 -12.44 0.92
C GLU A 129 -54.83 -11.60 1.27
N ALA A 130 -54.65 -10.47 1.96
CA ALA A 130 -55.74 -9.54 2.28
C ALA A 130 -56.37 -8.89 1.03
N GLU A 131 -55.57 -8.56 0.01
CA GLU A 131 -56.07 -8.07 -1.29
C GLU A 131 -56.89 -9.17 -1.99
N SER A 132 -56.42 -10.42 -2.00
CA SER A 132 -57.17 -11.53 -2.60
C SER A 132 -58.46 -11.85 -1.85
N GLU A 133 -58.48 -11.76 -0.51
CA GLU A 133 -59.72 -11.90 0.29
C GLU A 133 -60.70 -10.74 0.04
N ALA A 134 -60.20 -9.53 -0.26
CA ALA A 134 -61.04 -8.39 -0.59
C ALA A 134 -61.55 -8.42 -2.05
N GLU A 135 -60.81 -9.04 -2.97
CA GLU A 135 -61.19 -9.28 -4.36
C GLU A 135 -62.04 -10.55 -4.56
N GLU A 136 -62.26 -11.38 -3.53
CA GLU A 136 -63.34 -12.37 -3.54
C GLU A 136 -64.69 -11.63 -3.61
N LEU A 137 -65.04 -11.23 -4.84
CA LEU A 137 -66.32 -10.68 -5.22
C LEU A 137 -67.40 -11.57 -4.65
N THR A 138 -68.37 -10.96 -3.99
CA THR A 138 -69.51 -11.72 -3.47
C THR A 138 -70.20 -12.43 -4.64
N GLU A 139 -70.74 -13.64 -4.42
CA GLU A 139 -71.45 -14.40 -5.47
C GLU A 139 -72.52 -13.54 -6.18
N ASP A 140 -73.09 -12.57 -5.45
CA ASP A 140 -74.05 -11.59 -5.95
C ASP A 140 -73.43 -10.57 -6.95
N GLU A 141 -72.19 -10.09 -6.71
CA GLU A 141 -71.48 -9.18 -7.63
C GLU A 141 -71.01 -9.89 -8.90
N ILE A 142 -70.58 -11.15 -8.78
CA ILE A 142 -70.22 -11.98 -9.94
C ILE A 142 -71.45 -12.20 -10.84
N ALA A 143 -72.62 -12.45 -10.24
CA ALA A 143 -73.87 -12.59 -10.99
C ALA A 143 -74.32 -11.27 -11.67
N GLU A 144 -74.03 -10.12 -11.06
CA GLU A 144 -74.34 -8.81 -11.64
C GLU A 144 -73.42 -8.50 -12.83
N LEU A 145 -72.13 -8.86 -12.76
CA LEU A 145 -71.20 -8.73 -13.88
C LEU A 145 -71.53 -9.66 -15.06
N ASP A 146 -71.90 -10.92 -14.80
CA ASP A 146 -72.38 -11.86 -15.83
C ASP A 146 -73.63 -11.31 -16.56
N SER A 147 -74.50 -10.60 -15.83
CA SER A 147 -75.69 -9.97 -16.44
C SER A 147 -75.38 -8.75 -17.30
N LEU A 148 -74.29 -8.03 -16.99
CA LEU A 148 -73.81 -6.87 -17.76
C LEU A 148 -73.02 -7.28 -19.00
N GLU A 149 -72.28 -8.39 -18.94
CA GLU A 149 -71.51 -8.92 -20.08
C GLU A 149 -72.44 -9.42 -21.21
N GLU A 150 -73.66 -9.83 -20.89
CA GLU A 150 -74.67 -10.24 -21.89
C GLU A 150 -75.26 -9.04 -22.70
N GLU A 151 -75.12 -7.79 -22.22
CA GLU A 151 -75.60 -6.59 -22.91
C GLU A 151 -74.53 -5.87 -23.74
N VAL A 152 -73.24 -6.20 -23.57
CA VAL A 152 -72.16 -5.58 -24.34
C VAL A 152 -71.93 -6.37 -25.62
N ALA A 153 -72.56 -5.89 -26.70
CA ALA A 153 -72.27 -6.34 -28.06
C ALA A 153 -70.76 -6.24 -28.35
N PRO A 154 -70.17 -7.17 -29.14
CA PRO A 154 -68.75 -7.20 -29.44
C PRO A 154 -68.38 -6.02 -30.35
N GLU A 155 -68.13 -4.86 -29.77
CA GLU A 155 -67.41 -3.78 -30.44
C GLU A 155 -65.92 -3.97 -30.18
N GLU A 156 -65.22 -4.28 -31.27
CA GLU A 156 -63.77 -4.30 -31.49
C GLU A 156 -62.93 -4.91 -30.35
N THR A 157 -62.33 -6.06 -30.64
CA THR A 157 -61.42 -6.71 -29.69
C THR A 157 -60.36 -5.71 -29.23
N PRO A 158 -60.04 -5.64 -27.93
CA PRO A 158 -59.08 -4.66 -27.40
C PRO A 158 -57.69 -4.77 -28.05
N GLU A 159 -57.37 -5.91 -28.65
CA GLU A 159 -56.18 -6.10 -29.49
C GLU A 159 -56.21 -5.21 -30.74
N GLU A 160 -57.34 -5.05 -31.44
CA GLU A 160 -57.46 -4.17 -32.62
C GLU A 160 -57.42 -2.68 -32.23
N ALA A 161 -57.92 -2.32 -31.04
CA ALA A 161 -57.84 -0.96 -30.53
C ALA A 161 -56.42 -0.58 -30.09
N LEU A 162 -55.69 -1.51 -29.47
CA LEU A 162 -54.28 -1.33 -29.12
C LEU A 162 -53.39 -1.24 -30.37
N GLU A 163 -53.67 -2.04 -31.40
CA GLU A 163 -52.91 -2.01 -32.66
C GLU A 163 -53.09 -0.66 -33.40
N LYS A 164 -54.30 -0.10 -33.43
CA LYS A 164 -54.54 1.27 -33.96
C LYS A 164 -53.84 2.35 -33.15
N VAL A 165 -53.81 2.23 -31.81
CA VAL A 165 -53.13 3.22 -30.96
C VAL A 165 -51.62 3.14 -31.13
N GLU A 166 -51.05 1.94 -31.25
CA GLU A 166 -49.62 1.75 -31.55
C GLU A 166 -49.25 2.27 -32.95
N GLU A 167 -50.08 2.05 -33.97
CA GLU A 167 -49.90 2.64 -35.30
C GLU A 167 -49.96 4.17 -35.29
N ASP A 168 -50.93 4.76 -34.59
CA ASP A 168 -51.07 6.22 -34.49
C ASP A 168 -49.90 6.86 -33.69
N LEU A 169 -49.40 6.19 -32.63
CA LEU A 169 -48.24 6.65 -31.87
C LEU A 169 -46.95 6.53 -32.67
N ALA A 170 -46.77 5.44 -33.42
CA ALA A 170 -45.63 5.26 -34.31
C ALA A 170 -45.63 6.32 -35.43
N ALA A 171 -46.79 6.63 -36.00
CA ALA A 171 -46.95 7.68 -37.00
C ALA A 171 -46.70 9.09 -36.44
N ALA A 172 -47.16 9.38 -35.22
CA ALA A 172 -46.96 10.68 -34.56
C ALA A 172 -45.48 10.91 -34.16
N LEU A 173 -44.76 9.85 -33.80
CA LEU A 173 -43.35 9.92 -33.42
C LEU A 173 -42.39 9.90 -34.63
N GLY A 174 -42.90 9.66 -35.85
CA GLY A 174 -42.09 9.70 -37.08
C GLY A 174 -40.99 8.65 -37.12
N ILE A 175 -41.18 7.53 -36.41
CA ILE A 175 -40.23 6.42 -36.35
C ILE A 175 -40.48 5.57 -37.60
N THR A 176 -39.92 5.99 -38.73
CA THR A 176 -39.79 5.13 -39.91
C THR A 176 -38.81 4.00 -39.57
N ASP A 177 -39.19 2.75 -39.86
CA ASP A 177 -38.38 1.54 -39.72
C ASP A 177 -37.01 1.64 -40.43
N GLU A 178 -36.04 2.31 -39.80
CA GLU A 178 -34.64 2.24 -40.20
C GLU A 178 -33.77 2.18 -38.94
N GLU A 179 -32.79 1.28 -39.02
CA GLU A 179 -31.66 1.09 -38.10
C GLU A 179 -31.93 0.25 -36.84
N LYS A 180 -32.00 -1.06 -37.10
CA LYS A 180 -31.46 -2.12 -36.25
C LYS A 180 -30.15 -1.65 -35.58
N PRO A 181 -30.08 -1.47 -34.25
CA PRO A 181 -28.84 -1.06 -33.60
C PRO A 181 -27.83 -2.20 -33.74
N GLU A 182 -26.68 -1.89 -34.36
CA GLU A 182 -25.51 -2.75 -34.34
C GLU A 182 -25.13 -3.03 -32.89
N GLU A 183 -24.92 -4.31 -32.62
CA GLU A 183 -24.42 -4.90 -31.39
C GLU A 183 -23.15 -4.16 -30.94
N GLU A 184 -23.28 -3.21 -30.00
CA GLU A 184 -22.11 -2.59 -29.38
C GLU A 184 -21.35 -3.67 -28.59
N ALA A 185 -20.23 -4.06 -29.18
CA ALA A 185 -19.25 -4.96 -28.63
C ALA A 185 -18.90 -4.58 -27.18
N ALA A 186 -19.05 -5.56 -26.29
CA ALA A 186 -18.52 -5.51 -24.93
C ALA A 186 -17.07 -5.01 -24.94
N PRO A 187 -16.67 -4.08 -24.05
CA PRO A 187 -15.28 -3.66 -23.95
C PRO A 187 -14.43 -4.83 -23.44
N GLU A 188 -13.74 -5.48 -24.38
CA GLU A 188 -12.60 -6.35 -24.10
C GLU A 188 -11.60 -5.64 -23.18
N GLY A 189 -11.28 -6.30 -22.08
CA GLY A 189 -9.87 -6.51 -21.75
C GLY A 189 -9.07 -5.27 -21.33
N THR A 190 -9.18 -4.94 -20.04
CA THR A 190 -8.03 -4.76 -19.13
C THR A 190 -6.72 -4.18 -19.69
N LYS A 191 -6.35 -2.98 -19.24
CA LYS A 191 -4.92 -2.63 -19.01
C LYS A 191 -4.73 -2.22 -17.56
N ARG A 192 -4.62 -3.22 -16.67
CA ARG A 192 -4.06 -3.04 -15.33
C ARG A 192 -2.64 -2.49 -15.50
N ALA A 193 -2.43 -1.25 -15.08
CA ALA A 193 -1.11 -0.65 -14.96
C ALA A 193 -0.31 -1.40 -13.88
N VAL A 194 0.42 -2.44 -14.29
CA VAL A 194 1.43 -3.10 -13.45
C VAL A 194 2.56 -2.09 -13.23
N LYS A 195 2.52 -1.41 -12.09
CA LYS A 195 3.63 -0.60 -11.58
C LYS A 195 4.85 -1.51 -11.50
N ARG A 196 5.81 -1.33 -12.43
CA ARG A 196 7.11 -2.00 -12.40
C ARG A 196 7.81 -1.67 -11.09
N VAL A 197 7.73 -2.60 -10.13
CA VAL A 197 8.62 -2.61 -8.96
C VAL A 197 10.02 -2.82 -9.50
N ARG A 198 10.85 -1.77 -9.45
CA ARG A 198 12.29 -1.86 -9.74
C ARG A 198 12.90 -2.86 -8.74
N LYS A 199 13.13 -4.10 -9.17
CA LYS A 199 14.01 -5.03 -8.47
C LYS A 199 15.38 -4.35 -8.35
N LYS A 200 15.84 -4.14 -7.11
CA LYS A 200 17.22 -3.71 -6.84
C LYS A 200 18.18 -4.77 -7.40
N PRO A 201 19.34 -4.37 -7.93
CA PRO A 201 20.32 -5.30 -8.46
C PRO A 201 20.76 -6.27 -7.35
N THR A 202 20.57 -7.56 -7.59
CA THR A 202 21.15 -8.62 -6.76
C THR A 202 22.65 -8.61 -6.95
N THR A 203 23.38 -8.59 -5.84
CA THR A 203 24.83 -8.75 -5.80
C THR A 203 25.18 -10.14 -6.34
N THR A 204 25.74 -10.18 -7.54
CA THR A 204 26.37 -11.37 -8.11
C THR A 204 27.54 -11.80 -7.24
N THR A 205 27.37 -12.88 -6.50
CA THR A 205 28.46 -13.78 -6.12
C THR A 205 28.84 -14.62 -7.35
N LYS A 206 29.86 -14.19 -8.10
CA LYS A 206 30.78 -15.10 -8.79
C LYS A 206 31.99 -15.18 -7.85
N GLY A 207 32.27 -16.28 -7.14
CA GLY A 207 32.42 -17.64 -7.69
C GLY A 207 33.70 -17.63 -8.53
N ALA A 208 34.88 -17.75 -7.92
CA ALA A 208 35.52 -19.03 -7.61
C ALA A 208 35.87 -19.82 -8.90
N ALA A 209 37.00 -19.46 -9.50
CA ALA A 209 37.88 -20.21 -10.41
C ALA A 209 39.12 -19.30 -10.51
N ASP A 210 40.36 -19.69 -10.22
CA ASP A 210 41.05 -20.90 -10.67
C ASP A 210 41.94 -21.51 -9.58
N LYS A 211 41.69 -22.79 -9.29
CA LYS A 211 42.74 -23.76 -8.99
C LYS A 211 42.94 -24.54 -10.28
N ALA A 212 44.13 -24.51 -10.88
CA ALA A 212 44.80 -25.65 -11.50
C ALA A 212 46.11 -25.22 -12.20
N ASP A 213 47.17 -25.97 -11.89
CA ASP A 213 48.27 -26.38 -12.77
C ASP A 213 49.39 -25.42 -13.15
N LYS A 214 50.53 -25.59 -12.46
CA LYS A 214 51.81 -26.10 -13.02
C LYS A 214 52.72 -26.53 -11.85
N LYS A 215 52.88 -27.84 -11.58
CA LYS A 215 53.82 -28.82 -12.18
C LYS A 215 55.30 -28.44 -12.06
N GLU A 216 56.00 -29.33 -11.36
CA GLU A 216 57.44 -29.66 -11.34
C GLU A 216 58.44 -28.62 -10.83
#